data_AF-A0A1I3TTS7-F1
#
_entry.id   AF-A0A1I3TTS7-F1
#
_cell.length_a   1.000
_cell.length_b   1.000
_cell.length_c   1.000
_cell.angle_alpha   90.00
_cell.angle_beta   90.00
_cell.angle_gamma   90.00
#
_symmetry.space_group_name_H-M   'P 1'
#
loop_
_entity.id
_entity.type
_entity.pdbx_description
1 polymer ?
#
loop_
_entity_poly.entity_id
_entity_poly.type
_entity_poly.pdbx_seq_one_letter_code
_entity_poly.pdbx_strand_id
1 'polypeptide(L)'
;MHSDLTALLSSDEPATSQQGLPVEMREGELATLLGVTGSRVRTLAQDGAIVRSRRGWYDVAASVTAYCARLREAAERAGRPSLQSDEVKAAAARLKAAQADLAELKASQARGEVVPIADVVREWASLLRDLRNALLAVPSRCGASLPHLTATDISTMEQEIRIALEGLADAD
;
A
#
# COMPACT_ATOMS: atom_id res chain seq x y z
N MET A 1 58.20 19.42 55.67
CA MET A 1 58.12 17.94 55.68
C MET A 1 56.64 17.61 55.73
N HIS A 2 55.96 17.51 54.58
CA HIS A 2 55.90 16.28 53.76
C HIS A 2 55.80 15.05 54.65
N SER A 3 54.84 14.17 54.56
CA SER A 3 53.75 13.84 53.64
C SER A 3 53.43 12.44 54.16
N ASP A 4 52.19 12.07 54.44
CA ASP A 4 51.78 10.69 54.17
C ASP A 4 50.26 10.63 54.18
N LEU A 5 49.73 11.21 53.10
CA LEU A 5 48.38 11.06 52.57
C LEU A 5 48.23 9.68 51.89
N THR A 6 48.96 8.68 52.37
CA THR A 6 49.28 7.40 51.71
C THR A 6 48.33 6.29 52.16
N ALA A 7 47.24 6.65 52.83
CA ALA A 7 46.17 5.75 53.25
C ALA A 7 44.85 5.96 52.48
N LEU A 8 44.80 6.91 51.53
CA LEU A 8 43.58 7.28 50.79
C LEU A 8 43.59 6.89 49.30
N LEU A 9 44.65 6.24 48.83
CA LEU A 9 44.74 5.71 47.47
C LEU A 9 45.02 4.21 47.53
N SER A 10 44.07 3.46 48.09
CA SER A 10 43.82 2.11 47.58
C SER A 10 43.22 2.28 46.18
N SER A 11 44.08 2.61 45.23
CA SER A 11 43.82 2.53 43.81
C SER A 11 43.46 1.08 43.54
N ASP A 12 42.17 0.85 43.30
CA ASP A 12 41.61 -0.35 42.69
C ASP A 12 42.27 -0.45 41.29
N GLU A 13 43.49 -0.98 41.21
CA GLU A 13 44.13 -1.27 39.92
C GLU A 13 43.29 -2.35 39.26
N PRO A 14 42.60 -2.07 38.13
CA PRO A 14 41.86 -3.10 37.45
C PRO A 14 42.86 -4.12 36.90
N ALA A 15 42.70 -5.37 37.31
CA ALA A 15 43.40 -6.50 36.72
C ALA A 15 43.30 -6.38 35.20
N THR A 16 44.44 -6.21 34.54
CA THR A 16 44.50 -6.07 33.08
C THR A 16 44.60 -7.46 32.49
N SER A 17 43.65 -7.82 31.64
CA SER A 17 43.68 -9.10 30.92
C SER A 17 44.82 -9.10 29.89
N GLN A 18 45.26 -10.28 29.43
CA GLN A 18 46.36 -10.44 28.46
C GLN A 18 46.14 -9.72 27.11
N GLN A 19 44.99 -9.08 26.90
CA GLN A 19 44.56 -8.42 25.66
C GLN A 19 44.52 -6.88 25.76
N GLY A 20 45.05 -6.27 26.83
CA GLY A 20 45.15 -4.81 26.97
C GLY A 20 43.82 -4.09 27.26
N LEU A 21 42.73 -4.84 27.42
CA LEU A 21 41.44 -4.35 27.91
C LEU A 21 41.32 -4.61 29.43
N PRO A 22 40.73 -3.67 30.19
CA PRO A 22 40.41 -3.89 31.59
C PRO A 22 39.44 -5.07 31.73
N VAL A 23 39.61 -5.89 32.76
CA VAL A 23 38.72 -7.05 33.02
C VAL A 23 37.29 -6.59 33.33
N GLU A 24 37.14 -5.47 34.03
CA GLU A 24 35.85 -4.87 34.34
C GLU A 24 35.79 -3.39 33.92
N MET A 25 34.63 -2.94 33.46
CA MET A 25 34.35 -1.53 33.15
C MET A 25 33.09 -1.04 33.84
N ARG A 26 33.05 0.25 34.16
CA ARG A 26 31.82 0.90 34.64
C ARG A 26 30.83 1.07 33.50
N GLU A 27 29.54 1.24 33.84
CA GLU A 27 28.45 1.36 32.86
C GLU A 27 28.74 2.34 31.71
N GLY A 28 29.23 3.55 32.03
CA GLY A 28 29.51 4.59 31.02
C GLY A 28 30.70 4.26 30.13
N GLU A 29 31.71 3.58 30.66
CA GLU A 29 32.89 3.15 29.92
C GLU A 29 32.52 2.02 28.95
N LEU A 30 31.75 1.04 29.42
CA LEU A 30 31.24 -0.04 28.56
C LEU A 30 30.26 0.49 27.50
N ALA A 31 29.40 1.46 27.84
CA ALA A 31 28.50 2.12 26.91
C ALA A 31 29.28 2.78 25.75
N THR A 32 30.35 3.49 26.10
CA THR A 32 31.25 4.13 25.13
C THR A 32 31.95 3.10 24.26
N LEU A 33 32.46 2.01 24.85
CA LEU A 33 33.13 0.92 24.11
C LEU A 33 32.19 0.24 23.10
N LEU A 34 30.94 -0.03 23.49
CA LEU A 34 29.96 -0.69 22.64
C LEU A 34 29.22 0.26 21.68
N GLY A 35 29.45 1.57 21.78
CA GLY A 35 28.77 2.59 20.97
C GLY A 35 27.28 2.71 21.27
N VAL A 36 26.86 2.46 22.52
CA VAL A 36 25.46 2.52 22.96
C VAL A 36 25.30 3.47 24.14
N THR A 37 24.06 3.80 24.51
CA THR A 37 23.80 4.62 25.70
C THR A 37 23.89 3.79 26.99
N GLY A 38 24.20 4.41 28.13
CA GLY A 38 24.22 3.71 29.43
C GLY A 38 22.87 3.07 29.79
N SER A 39 21.76 3.76 29.47
CA SER A 39 20.42 3.17 29.60
C SER A 39 20.29 1.86 28.80
N ARG A 40 20.83 1.84 27.58
CA ARG A 40 20.85 0.63 26.76
C ARG A 40 21.70 -0.46 27.41
N VAL A 41 22.88 -0.16 27.96
CA VAL A 41 23.69 -1.15 28.70
C VAL A 41 22.90 -1.80 29.83
N ARG A 42 22.12 -1.02 30.60
CA ARG A 42 21.28 -1.57 31.68
C ARG A 42 20.20 -2.51 31.17
N THR A 43 19.50 -2.13 30.09
CA THR A 43 18.51 -2.98 29.43
C THR A 43 19.16 -4.25 28.89
N LEU A 44 20.31 -4.14 28.21
CA LEU A 44 21.05 -5.29 27.69
C LEU A 44 21.47 -6.26 28.79
N ALA A 45 21.84 -5.73 29.95
CA ALA A 45 22.18 -6.56 31.10
C ALA A 45 20.95 -7.22 31.76
N GLN A 46 19.77 -6.59 31.68
CA GLN A 46 18.50 -7.24 32.08
C GLN A 46 18.12 -8.35 31.10
N ASP A 47 18.36 -8.13 29.81
CA ASP A 47 18.11 -9.09 28.72
C ASP A 47 19.18 -10.22 28.65
N GLY A 48 20.18 -10.21 29.54
CA GLY A 48 21.26 -11.20 29.57
C GLY A 48 22.32 -11.06 28.46
N ALA A 49 22.27 -9.99 27.66
CA ALA A 49 23.19 -9.73 26.56
C ALA A 49 24.49 -9.02 26.98
N ILE A 50 24.59 -8.60 28.24
CA ILE A 50 25.77 -7.99 28.88
C ILE A 50 25.90 -8.61 30.28
N VAL A 51 27.11 -8.95 30.70
CA VAL A 51 27.38 -9.68 31.95
C VAL A 51 27.78 -8.71 33.05
N ARG A 52 26.98 -8.66 34.13
CA ARG A 52 27.28 -7.88 35.33
C ARG A 52 28.25 -8.67 36.22
N SER A 53 29.35 -8.03 36.62
CA SER A 53 30.27 -8.62 37.61
C SER A 53 29.87 -8.21 39.03
N ARG A 54 29.81 -6.90 39.30
CA ARG A 54 29.37 -6.32 40.57
C ARG A 54 28.49 -5.09 40.35
N ARG A 55 27.98 -4.47 41.42
CA ARG A 55 27.04 -3.33 41.31
C ARG A 55 27.65 -2.18 40.49
N GLY A 56 27.13 -1.97 39.29
CA GLY A 56 27.58 -0.89 38.38
C GLY A 56 28.82 -1.24 37.53
N TRP A 57 29.31 -2.47 37.62
CA TRP A 57 30.49 -2.96 36.89
C TRP A 57 30.14 -4.19 36.06
N TYR A 58 30.81 -4.31 34.92
CA TYR A 58 30.51 -5.30 33.90
C TYR A 58 31.80 -5.99 33.46
N ASP A 59 31.73 -7.31 33.26
CA ASP A 59 32.82 -8.09 32.68
C ASP A 59 32.91 -7.75 31.19
N VAL A 60 34.05 -7.20 30.78
CA VAL A 60 34.22 -6.67 29.42
C VAL A 60 34.24 -7.80 28.39
N ALA A 61 35.00 -8.85 28.62
CA ALA A 61 35.19 -9.94 27.66
C ALA A 61 33.89 -10.72 27.44
N ALA A 62 33.18 -11.04 28.53
CA ALA A 62 31.92 -11.74 28.47
C ALA A 62 30.82 -10.88 27.81
N SER A 63 30.77 -9.59 28.14
CA SER A 63 29.77 -8.66 27.59
C SER A 63 29.95 -8.39 26.10
N VAL A 64 31.19 -8.16 25.65
CA VAL A 64 31.49 -7.94 24.22
C VAL A 64 31.13 -9.18 23.41
N THR A 65 31.48 -10.36 23.92
CA THR A 65 31.19 -11.64 23.26
C THR A 65 29.70 -11.88 23.11
N ALA A 66 28.94 -11.73 24.20
CA ALA A 66 27.49 -11.88 24.21
C ALA A 66 26.78 -10.86 23.31
N TYR A 67 27.23 -9.60 23.34
CA TYR A 67 26.69 -8.55 22.49
C TYR A 67 26.93 -8.83 21.00
N CYS A 68 28.15 -9.23 20.63
CA CYS A 68 28.49 -9.59 19.25
C CYS A 68 27.70 -10.80 18.75
N ALA A 69 27.53 -11.83 19.58
CA ALA A 69 26.72 -13.00 19.24
C ALA A 69 25.27 -12.59 18.92
N ARG A 70 24.67 -11.75 19.76
CA ARG A 70 23.32 -11.24 19.56
C ARG A 70 23.16 -10.40 18.29
N LEU A 71 24.16 -9.58 17.96
CA LEU A 71 24.14 -8.81 16.71
C LEU A 71 24.19 -9.72 15.48
N ARG A 72 24.97 -10.81 15.53
CA ARG A 72 25.00 -11.81 14.44
C ARG A 72 23.65 -12.51 14.30
N GLU A 73 23.04 -12.95 15.39
CA GLU A 73 21.69 -13.56 15.35
C GLU A 73 20.61 -12.59 14.82
N ALA A 74 20.70 -11.31 15.19
CA ALA A 74 19.78 -10.29 14.68
C ALA A 74 19.99 -10.03 13.19
N ALA A 75 21.24 -10.00 12.72
CA ALA A 75 21.58 -9.85 11.32
C ALA A 75 21.16 -11.08 10.49
N GLU A 76 21.32 -12.29 11.02
CA GLU A 76 20.86 -13.53 10.38
C GLU A 76 19.33 -13.59 10.25
N ARG A 77 18.60 -13.11 11.26
CA ARG A 77 17.14 -12.97 11.19
C ARG A 77 16.69 -11.88 10.22
N ALA A 78 17.40 -10.76 10.15
CA ALA A 78 17.09 -9.67 9.23
C ALA A 78 17.47 -9.97 7.78
N GLY A 79 18.53 -10.76 7.57
CA GLY A 79 19.03 -11.17 6.25
C GLY A 79 18.31 -12.37 5.64
N ARG A 80 17.45 -13.06 6.40
CA ARG A 80 16.50 -14.03 5.85
C ARG A 80 15.24 -13.28 5.43
N PRO A 81 14.99 -13.07 4.12
CA PRO A 81 13.65 -12.69 3.69
C PRO A 81 12.72 -13.81 4.15
N SER A 82 11.87 -13.54 5.14
CA SER A 82 10.78 -14.46 5.42
C SER A 82 9.91 -14.43 4.16
N LEU A 83 9.88 -15.51 3.38
CA LEU A 83 9.08 -15.61 2.16
C LEU A 83 7.64 -15.12 2.40
N GLN A 84 7.13 -15.40 3.59
CA GLN A 84 5.84 -14.91 4.08
C GLN A 84 5.71 -13.38 4.14
N SER A 85 6.74 -12.62 4.55
CA SER A 85 6.67 -11.15 4.56
C SER A 85 6.65 -10.55 3.16
N ASP A 86 7.36 -11.17 2.21
CA ASP A 86 7.46 -10.63 0.86
C ASP A 86 6.24 -10.99 0.01
N GLU A 87 5.68 -12.19 0.20
CA GLU A 87 4.37 -12.56 -0.36
C GLU A 87 3.25 -11.65 0.17
N VAL A 88 3.25 -11.33 1.46
CA VAL A 88 2.27 -10.41 2.06
C VAL A 88 2.43 -9.00 1.48
N LYS A 89 3.66 -8.49 1.34
CA LYS A 89 3.92 -7.19 0.69
C LYS A 89 3.48 -7.19 -0.77
N ALA A 90 3.75 -8.26 -1.52
CA ALA A 90 3.35 -8.39 -2.91
C ALA A 90 1.83 -8.44 -3.07
N ALA A 91 1.13 -9.18 -2.20
CA ALA A 91 -0.33 -9.22 -2.16
C ALA A 91 -0.93 -7.84 -1.83
N ALA A 92 -0.37 -7.14 -0.84
CA ALA A 92 -0.78 -5.78 -0.50
C ALA A 92 -0.56 -4.78 -1.64
N ALA A 93 0.56 -4.90 -2.37
CA ALA A 93 0.84 -4.08 -3.54
C ALA A 93 -0.18 -4.32 -4.67
N ARG A 94 -0.53 -5.58 -4.95
CA ARG A 94 -1.57 -5.92 -5.95
C ARG A 94 -2.94 -5.38 -5.55
N LEU A 95 -3.32 -5.52 -4.29
CA LEU A 95 -4.58 -4.98 -3.78
C LEU A 95 -4.63 -3.45 -3.93
N LYS A 96 -3.53 -2.76 -3.59
CA LYS A 96 -3.43 -1.30 -3.72
C LYS A 96 -3.51 -0.85 -5.17
N ALA A 97 -2.92 -1.58 -6.11
CA ALA A 97 -3.03 -1.31 -7.55
C ALA A 97 -4.49 -1.44 -8.00
N ALA A 98 -5.16 -2.55 -7.69
CA ALA A 98 -6.57 -2.75 -8.04
C ALA A 98 -7.51 -1.68 -7.43
N GLN A 99 -7.21 -1.22 -6.20
CA GLN A 99 -7.93 -0.11 -5.57
C GLN A 99 -7.70 1.22 -6.28
N ALA A 100 -6.48 1.47 -6.77
CA ALA A 100 -6.17 2.66 -7.54
C ALA A 100 -6.95 2.67 -8.86
N ASP A 101 -6.98 1.56 -9.59
CA ASP A 101 -7.73 1.43 -10.85
C ASP A 101 -9.23 1.70 -10.64
N LEU A 102 -9.79 1.15 -9.56
CA LEU A 102 -11.19 1.37 -9.21
C LEU A 102 -11.47 2.83 -8.84
N ALA A 103 -10.55 3.47 -8.12
CA ALA A 103 -10.65 4.90 -7.78
C ALA A 103 -10.57 5.78 -9.03
N GLU A 104 -9.71 5.44 -9.99
CA GLU A 104 -9.60 6.13 -11.28
C GLU A 104 -10.89 6.01 -12.09
N LEU A 105 -11.44 4.80 -12.21
CA LEU A 105 -12.70 4.57 -12.92
C LEU A 105 -13.87 5.34 -12.29
N LYS A 106 -13.95 5.39 -10.95
CA LYS A 106 -14.94 6.22 -10.24
C LYS A 106 -14.72 7.71 -10.48
N ALA A 107 -13.48 8.17 -10.52
CA ALA A 107 -13.16 9.56 -10.80
C ALA A 107 -13.57 9.94 -12.23
N SER A 108 -13.31 9.07 -13.22
CA SER A 108 -13.76 9.26 -14.60
C SER A 108 -15.28 9.23 -14.73
N GLN A 109 -15.99 8.37 -13.99
CA GLN A 109 -17.47 8.42 -13.93
C GLN A 109 -17.96 9.75 -13.37
N ALA A 110 -17.36 10.24 -12.27
CA ALA A 110 -17.76 11.50 -11.65
C ALA A 110 -17.51 12.72 -12.55
N ARG A 111 -16.49 12.67 -13.42
CA ARG A 111 -16.23 13.68 -14.45
C ARG A 111 -17.11 13.53 -15.69
N GLY A 112 -17.86 12.42 -15.82
CA GLY A 112 -18.68 12.12 -16.99
C GLY A 112 -17.90 11.63 -18.21
N GLU A 113 -16.66 11.15 -18.03
CA GLU A 113 -15.82 10.63 -19.11
C GLU A 113 -16.18 9.21 -19.52
N VAL A 114 -16.80 8.45 -18.62
CA VAL A 114 -17.23 7.07 -18.88
C VAL A 114 -18.69 6.89 -18.44
N VAL A 115 -19.45 6.17 -19.26
CA VAL A 115 -20.88 5.89 -19.04
C VAL A 115 -21.08 4.38 -19.15
N PRO A 116 -21.93 3.76 -18.30
CA PRO A 116 -22.26 2.36 -18.43
C PRO A 116 -22.90 2.06 -19.80
N ILE A 117 -22.37 1.06 -20.50
CA ILE A 117 -22.88 0.66 -21.83
C ILE A 117 -24.37 0.30 -21.76
N ALA A 118 -24.81 -0.34 -20.67
CA ALA A 118 -26.21 -0.70 -20.47
C ALA A 118 -27.14 0.53 -20.44
N ASP A 119 -26.67 1.66 -19.89
CA ASP A 119 -27.43 2.90 -19.90
C ASP A 119 -27.51 3.47 -21.31
N VAL A 120 -26.38 3.53 -22.02
CA VAL A 120 -26.33 3.98 -23.42
C VAL A 120 -27.29 3.17 -24.28
N VAL A 121 -27.21 1.83 -24.22
CA VAL A 121 -28.08 0.94 -25.01
C VAL A 121 -29.56 1.16 -24.68
N ARG A 122 -29.91 1.32 -23.40
CA ARG A 122 -31.29 1.59 -22.99
C ARG A 122 -31.80 2.92 -23.54
N GLU A 123 -31.03 3.99 -23.39
CA GLU A 123 -31.44 5.32 -23.86
C GLU A 123 -31.57 5.34 -25.38
N TRP A 124 -30.59 4.77 -26.11
CA TRP A 124 -30.67 4.66 -27.56
C TRP A 124 -31.84 3.80 -28.03
N ALA A 125 -32.10 2.67 -27.37
CA ALA A 125 -33.27 1.84 -27.67
C ALA A 125 -34.60 2.57 -27.39
N SER A 126 -34.65 3.46 -26.40
CA SER A 126 -35.82 4.32 -26.17
C SER A 126 -35.98 5.33 -27.30
N LEU A 127 -34.92 6.09 -27.60
CA LEU A 127 -34.91 7.10 -28.65
C LEU A 127 -35.30 6.52 -30.02
N LEU A 128 -34.79 5.34 -30.36
CA LEU A 128 -35.10 4.68 -31.63
C LEU A 128 -36.56 4.18 -31.68
N ARG A 129 -37.12 3.73 -30.56
CA ARG A 129 -38.55 3.37 -30.49
C ARG A 129 -39.44 4.60 -30.67
N ASP A 130 -39.09 5.71 -30.03
CA ASP A 130 -39.83 6.97 -30.14
C ASP A 130 -39.75 7.52 -31.58
N LEU A 131 -38.57 7.47 -32.19
CA LEU A 131 -38.37 7.82 -33.60
C LEU A 131 -39.24 6.96 -34.52
N ARG A 132 -39.23 5.63 -34.33
CA ARG A 132 -40.07 4.71 -35.12
C ARG A 132 -41.55 5.08 -35.03
N ASN A 133 -42.04 5.31 -33.81
CA ASN A 133 -43.43 5.69 -33.59
C ASN A 133 -43.76 7.04 -34.24
N ALA A 134 -42.86 8.01 -34.15
CA ALA A 134 -43.04 9.34 -34.76
C ALA A 134 -43.11 9.27 -36.29
N LEU A 135 -42.27 8.44 -36.91
CA LEU A 135 -42.25 8.19 -38.35
C LEU A 135 -43.52 7.47 -38.82
N LEU A 136 -43.94 6.41 -38.13
CA LEU A 136 -45.17 5.67 -38.45
C LEU A 136 -46.43 6.53 -38.26
N ALA A 137 -46.36 7.59 -37.46
CA ALA A 137 -47.45 8.55 -37.32
C ALA A 137 -47.48 9.63 -38.42
N VAL A 138 -46.46 9.74 -39.29
CA VAL A 138 -46.41 10.77 -40.34
C VAL A 138 -47.59 10.65 -41.33
N PRO A 139 -47.90 9.46 -41.90
CA PRO A 139 -48.95 9.35 -42.92
C PRO A 139 -50.33 9.78 -42.41
N SER A 140 -50.68 9.42 -41.17
CA SER A 140 -51.96 9.79 -40.57
C SER A 140 -52.07 11.29 -40.34
N ARG A 141 -51.00 11.96 -39.87
CA ARG A 141 -50.98 13.43 -39.73
C ARG A 141 -51.07 14.14 -41.07
N CYS A 142 -50.40 13.62 -42.10
CA CYS A 142 -50.50 14.15 -43.47
C CYS A 142 -51.93 14.02 -44.00
N GLY A 143 -52.56 12.85 -43.83
CA GLY A 143 -53.96 12.64 -44.23
C GLY A 143 -54.94 13.58 -43.50
N ALA A 144 -54.70 13.85 -42.21
CA ALA A 144 -55.51 14.79 -41.45
C ALA A 144 -55.31 16.26 -41.87
N SER A 145 -54.11 16.62 -42.31
CA SER A 145 -53.75 18.01 -42.66
C SER A 145 -54.00 18.36 -44.12
N LEU A 146 -54.02 17.36 -45.01
CA LEU A 146 -54.08 17.53 -46.46
C LEU A 146 -55.31 16.77 -47.01
N PRO A 147 -56.50 17.41 -47.05
CA PRO A 147 -57.76 16.73 -47.38
C PRO A 147 -57.89 16.26 -48.84
N HIS A 148 -56.94 16.64 -49.70
CA HIS A 148 -56.88 16.18 -51.09
C HIS A 148 -56.12 14.85 -51.24
N LEU A 149 -55.45 14.37 -50.20
CA LEU A 149 -54.79 13.06 -50.22
C LEU A 149 -55.84 11.94 -50.18
N THR A 150 -55.64 10.95 -51.02
CA THR A 150 -56.49 9.76 -51.06
C THR A 150 -56.00 8.70 -50.07
N ALA A 151 -56.85 7.71 -49.77
CA ALA A 151 -56.46 6.56 -48.96
C ALA A 151 -55.27 5.80 -49.57
N THR A 152 -55.20 5.75 -50.90
CA THR A 152 -54.07 5.14 -51.62
C THR A 152 -52.78 5.89 -51.36
N ASP A 153 -52.77 7.23 -51.43
CA ASP A 153 -51.57 8.05 -51.18
C ASP A 153 -51.03 7.85 -49.75
N ILE A 154 -51.94 7.78 -48.77
CA ILE A 154 -51.59 7.53 -47.37
C ILE A 154 -50.98 6.13 -47.20
N SER A 155 -51.58 5.11 -47.83
CA SER A 155 -51.08 3.75 -47.79
C SER A 155 -49.71 3.60 -48.47
N THR A 156 -49.47 4.31 -49.57
CA THR A 156 -48.17 4.32 -50.25
C THR A 156 -47.11 4.96 -49.34
N MET A 157 -47.40 6.09 -48.70
CA MET A 157 -46.48 6.71 -47.74
C MET A 157 -46.16 5.78 -46.55
N GLU A 158 -47.17 5.10 -46.00
CA GLU A 158 -46.95 4.15 -44.90
C GLU A 158 -46.03 3.01 -45.32
N GLN A 159 -46.24 2.46 -46.53
CA GLN A 159 -45.42 1.38 -47.05
C GLN A 159 -43.98 1.82 -47.32
N GLU A 160 -43.76 2.99 -47.92
CA GLU A 160 -42.41 3.54 -48.15
C GLU A 160 -41.65 3.78 -46.83
N ILE A 161 -42.33 4.31 -45.81
CA ILE A 161 -41.72 4.50 -44.48
C ILE A 161 -41.35 3.15 -43.87
N ARG A 162 -42.19 2.12 -44.02
CA ARG A 162 -41.90 0.77 -43.51
C ARG A 162 -40.71 0.15 -44.22
N ILE A 163 -40.65 0.24 -45.56
CA ILE A 163 -39.52 -0.23 -46.37
C ILE A 163 -38.23 0.46 -45.94
N ALA A 164 -38.26 1.78 -45.73
CA ALA A 164 -37.10 2.52 -45.27
C ALA A 164 -36.64 2.07 -43.86
N LEU A 165 -37.58 1.83 -42.95
CA LEU A 165 -37.27 1.33 -41.59
C LEU A 165 -36.73 -0.11 -41.60
N GLU A 166 -37.26 -0.98 -42.46
CA GLU A 166 -36.78 -2.35 -42.65
C GLU A 166 -35.37 -2.35 -43.26
N GLY A 167 -35.12 -1.51 -44.28
CA GLY A 167 -33.79 -1.37 -44.86
C GLY A 167 -32.72 -0.88 -43.88
N LEU A 168 -33.10 -0.09 -42.87
CA LEU A 168 -32.21 0.33 -41.78
C LEU A 168 -31.99 -0.77 -40.73
N ALA A 169 -32.91 -1.73 -40.62
CA ALA A 169 -32.77 -2.86 -39.70
C ALA A 169 -31.83 -3.94 -40.24
N ASP A 170 -31.77 -4.08 -41.57
CA ASP A 170 -30.92 -5.08 -42.27
C ASP A 170 -29.53 -4.54 -42.62
N ALA A 171 -29.28 -3.25 -42.43
CA ALA A 171 -27.96 -2.65 -42.61
C ALA A 171 -27.10 -2.88 -41.36
N ASP A 172 -26.30 -3.97 -41.38
CA ASP A 172 -25.22 -4.24 -40.41
C ASP A 172 -24.09 -3.20 -40.47
#